data_AF-A0A1I5HLL4-F1
#
_entry.id   AF-A0A1I5HLL4-F1
#
_cell.length_a   1.000
_cell.length_b   1.000
_cell.length_c   1.000
_cell.angle_alpha   90.00
_cell.angle_beta   90.00
_cell.angle_gamma   90.00
#
_symmetry.space_group_name_H-M   'P 1'
#
loop_
_entity.id
_entity.type
_entity.pdbx_description
1 polymer ?
#
loop_
_entity_poly.entity_id
_entity_poly.type
_entity_poly.pdbx_seq_one_letter_code
_entity_poly.pdbx_strand_id
1 'polypeptide(L)'
;MADYTLPLGRVQPGGRARIDTALVGGKGAGLGALVEAGFPVPPGFVVTTAAYRDFLDATGLGGRPAAELRERIPRQAVPSRIADAVLAGYTGLGAPAVAVRSSGTAEDLAGTSFAGQHDTYLDVSGPQALLVAVRSCWASLWTARAVAYRERHGWDEDELALAVVVQEMVPAQWAGVLLTADPVSGHRDRVVVEAVRGLGEALVSGAVTGDHIVLDKATARRLSGTSSAPRLEELVRLGREVEETFGEPQDIEWAFTADGFELVQEPVTIPV
;
A
#
# COMPACT_ATOMS: atom_id res chain seq x y z
N MET A 1 -0.41 23.80 -12.80
CA MET A 1 -1.40 23.46 -11.74
C MET A 1 -0.78 22.30 -11.00
N ALA A 2 -0.82 22.26 -9.67
CA ALA A 2 -0.25 21.12 -8.94
C ALA A 2 -1.08 19.86 -9.23
N ASP A 3 -0.42 18.76 -9.61
CA ASP A 3 -1.08 17.48 -9.85
C ASP A 3 -1.38 16.81 -8.51
N TYR A 4 -2.58 17.05 -7.97
CA TYR A 4 -3.02 16.50 -6.68
C TYR A 4 -3.36 15.02 -6.73
N THR A 5 -3.62 14.47 -7.92
CA THR A 5 -3.88 13.05 -8.12
C THR A 5 -3.10 12.51 -9.32
N LEU A 6 -2.66 11.26 -9.22
CA LEU A 6 -1.94 10.56 -10.27
C LEU A 6 -2.46 9.12 -10.42
N PRO A 7 -3.03 8.71 -11.58
CA PRO A 7 -3.44 7.32 -11.80
C PRO A 7 -2.26 6.36 -11.66
N LEU A 8 -2.47 5.18 -11.07
CA LEU A 8 -1.39 4.19 -10.87
C LEU A 8 -0.68 3.83 -12.18
N GLY A 9 -1.42 3.64 -13.28
CA GLY A 9 -0.82 3.37 -14.60
C GLY A 9 -0.07 4.54 -15.24
N ARG A 10 -0.05 5.72 -14.60
CA ARG A 10 0.77 6.88 -14.99
C ARG A 10 1.89 7.18 -14.00
N VAL A 11 2.02 6.39 -12.94
CA VAL A 11 3.19 6.40 -12.07
C VAL A 11 4.31 5.73 -12.86
N GLN A 12 4.99 6.48 -13.72
CA GLN A 12 6.11 5.97 -14.51
C GLN A 12 7.42 6.12 -13.72
N PRO A 13 8.27 5.08 -13.67
CA PRO A 13 9.68 5.27 -13.38
C PRO A 13 10.30 6.02 -14.57
N GLY A 14 10.64 7.28 -14.35
CA GLY A 14 11.45 8.02 -15.31
C GLY A 14 12.73 7.23 -15.60
N GLY A 15 13.09 7.08 -16.88
CA GLY A 15 14.29 6.34 -17.27
C GLY A 15 15.52 6.74 -16.44
N ARG A 16 16.18 5.77 -15.78
CA ARG A 16 17.34 5.95 -14.90
C ARG A 16 17.20 6.96 -13.75
N ALA A 17 16.05 7.59 -13.57
CA ALA A 17 15.76 8.53 -12.51
C ALA A 17 14.62 7.95 -11.66
N ARG A 18 14.98 7.56 -10.43
CA ARG A 18 14.12 7.17 -9.30
C ARG A 18 12.65 7.53 -9.48
N ILE A 19 11.77 6.55 -9.24
CA ILE A 19 10.34 6.77 -9.00
C ILE A 19 10.22 8.01 -8.11
N ASP A 20 9.30 8.94 -8.40
CA ASP A 20 9.08 10.11 -7.55
C ASP A 20 8.35 9.70 -6.26
N THR A 21 9.02 8.87 -5.46
CA THR A 21 8.60 8.43 -4.14
C THR A 21 8.37 9.63 -3.23
N ALA A 22 8.99 10.78 -3.51
CA ALA A 22 8.69 12.03 -2.83
C ALA A 22 7.28 12.57 -3.17
N LEU A 23 6.73 12.27 -4.35
CA LEU A 23 5.38 12.64 -4.77
C LEU A 23 4.31 11.61 -4.40
N VAL A 24 4.61 10.32 -4.55
CA VAL A 24 3.60 9.23 -4.43
C VAL A 24 3.79 8.30 -3.24
N GLY A 25 4.89 8.43 -2.49
CA GLY A 25 5.27 7.52 -1.41
C GLY A 25 5.72 6.14 -1.91
N GLY A 26 6.19 5.29 -1.00
CA GLY A 26 6.62 3.91 -1.29
C GLY A 26 5.50 3.10 -1.93
N LYS A 27 4.38 2.89 -1.21
CA LYS A 27 3.24 2.11 -1.76
C LYS A 27 2.75 2.58 -3.13
N GLY A 28 2.61 3.89 -3.33
CA GLY A 28 2.21 4.42 -4.64
C GLY A 28 3.23 4.09 -5.74
N ALA A 29 4.52 4.20 -5.42
CA ALA A 29 5.62 3.83 -6.30
C ALA A 29 5.65 2.34 -6.62
N GLY A 30 5.58 1.47 -5.62
CA GLY A 30 5.62 0.02 -5.79
C GLY A 30 4.41 -0.52 -6.56
N LEU A 31 3.20 -0.01 -6.28
CA LEU A 31 1.99 -0.36 -7.06
C LEU A 31 2.10 0.15 -8.50
N GLY A 32 2.65 1.34 -8.73
CA GLY A 32 2.92 1.86 -10.07
C GLY A 32 3.86 0.96 -10.86
N ALA A 33 4.96 0.52 -10.24
CA ALA A 33 5.91 -0.40 -10.84
C ALA A 33 5.29 -1.76 -11.20
N LEU A 34 4.41 -2.30 -10.34
CA LEU A 34 3.67 -3.52 -10.65
C LEU A 34 2.74 -3.35 -11.87
N VAL A 35 2.02 -2.22 -11.95
CA VAL A 35 1.13 -1.92 -13.08
C VAL A 35 1.92 -1.79 -14.38
N GLU A 36 3.06 -1.09 -14.35
CA GLU A 36 3.91 -0.93 -15.53
C GLU A 36 4.50 -2.27 -16.00
N ALA A 37 4.88 -3.14 -15.07
CA ALA A 37 5.35 -4.49 -15.36
C ALA A 37 4.23 -5.43 -15.87
N GLY A 38 2.97 -4.98 -15.87
CA GLY A 38 1.83 -5.73 -16.41
C GLY A 38 1.21 -6.74 -15.43
N PHE A 39 1.51 -6.62 -14.13
CA PHE A 39 0.89 -7.47 -13.12
C PHE A 39 -0.57 -7.08 -12.86
N PRO A 40 -1.41 -8.03 -12.39
CA PRO A 40 -2.80 -7.76 -12.10
C PRO A 40 -2.91 -6.94 -10.81
N VAL A 41 -2.99 -5.62 -10.94
CA VAL A 41 -3.16 -4.69 -9.82
C VAL A 41 -4.54 -4.03 -9.96
N PRO A 42 -5.37 -3.97 -8.89
CA PRO A 42 -6.65 -3.31 -8.97
C PRO A 42 -6.49 -1.83 -9.37
N PRO A 43 -7.38 -1.29 -10.23
CA PRO A 43 -7.33 0.09 -10.65
C PRO A 43 -7.29 1.08 -9.47
N GLY A 44 -6.56 2.17 -9.63
CA GLY A 44 -6.43 3.15 -8.56
C GLY A 44 -5.65 4.39 -8.96
N PHE A 45 -5.53 5.31 -8.01
CA PHE A 45 -4.74 6.52 -8.13
C PHE A 45 -4.12 6.89 -6.78
N VAL A 46 -3.11 7.76 -6.83
CA VAL A 46 -2.45 8.32 -5.66
C VAL A 46 -2.90 9.76 -5.48
N VAL A 47 -3.32 10.12 -4.28
CA VAL A 47 -3.41 11.51 -3.81
C VAL A 47 -2.00 11.92 -3.40
N THR A 48 -1.43 12.87 -4.12
CA THR A 48 0.01 13.16 -4.04
C THR A 48 0.38 13.92 -2.77
N THR A 49 1.68 13.93 -2.43
CA THR A 49 2.21 14.75 -1.33
C THR A 49 1.99 16.24 -1.54
N ALA A 50 1.85 16.70 -2.79
CA ALA A 50 1.49 18.08 -3.11
C ALA A 50 0.10 18.45 -2.56
N ALA A 51 -0.86 17.52 -2.59
CA ALA A 51 -2.18 17.73 -2.01
C ALA A 51 -2.11 17.88 -0.49
N TYR A 52 -1.27 17.07 0.18
CA TYR A 52 -1.06 17.17 1.62
C TYR A 52 -0.45 18.51 2.03
N ARG A 53 0.63 18.94 1.36
CA ARG A 53 1.30 20.22 1.63
C ARG A 53 0.34 21.40 1.45
N ASP A 54 -0.36 21.43 0.33
CA ASP A 54 -1.33 22.50 0.05
C ASP A 54 -2.54 22.49 1.00
N PHE A 55 -2.95 21.32 1.49
CA PHE A 55 -3.96 21.21 2.55
C PHE A 55 -3.49 21.87 3.85
N LEU A 56 -2.24 21.63 4.28
CA LEU A 56 -1.69 22.26 5.49
C LEU A 56 -1.58 23.78 5.34
N ASP A 57 -1.14 24.25 4.18
CA ASP A 57 -1.01 25.68 3.89
C ASP A 57 -2.37 26.37 3.88
N ALA A 58 -3.35 25.80 3.15
CA ALA A 58 -4.69 26.35 3.04
C ALA A 58 -5.46 26.40 4.38
N THR A 59 -5.14 25.50 5.30
CA THR A 59 -5.81 25.39 6.61
C THR A 59 -5.04 26.10 7.74
N GLY A 60 -3.85 26.65 7.45
CA GLY A 60 -2.98 27.28 8.45
C GLY A 60 -2.46 26.30 9.49
N LEU A 61 -2.34 25.02 9.11
CA LEU A 61 -1.83 23.93 9.94
C LEU A 61 -0.33 23.69 9.76
N GLY A 62 0.30 24.23 8.71
CA GLY A 62 1.76 24.13 8.51
C GLY A 62 2.56 24.58 9.74
N GLY A 63 3.56 23.79 10.15
CA GLY A 63 4.44 24.07 11.29
C GLY A 63 3.77 24.03 12.68
N ARG A 64 2.54 23.51 12.80
CA ARG A 64 1.87 23.34 14.10
C ARG A 64 2.43 22.12 14.85
N PRO A 65 2.38 22.11 16.20
CA PRO A 65 2.79 20.94 16.97
C PRO A 65 2.03 19.67 16.57
N ALA A 66 2.69 18.52 16.59
CA ALA A 66 2.11 17.23 16.20
C ALA A 66 0.77 16.90 16.90
N ALA A 67 0.63 17.24 18.19
CA ALA A 67 -0.61 17.05 18.92
C ALA A 67 -1.79 17.87 18.34
N GLU A 68 -1.54 19.10 17.91
CA GLU A 68 -2.54 19.94 17.24
C GLU A 68 -2.88 19.41 15.85
N LEU A 69 -1.87 18.98 15.08
CA LEU A 69 -2.07 18.39 13.75
C LEU A 69 -2.97 17.16 13.83
N ARG A 70 -2.68 16.26 14.77
CA ARG A 70 -3.48 15.05 15.02
C ARG A 70 -4.94 15.38 15.35
N GLU A 71 -5.20 16.40 16.16
CA GLU A 71 -6.56 16.76 16.54
C GLU A 71 -7.31 17.49 15.42
N ARG A 72 -6.62 18.39 14.70
CA ARG A 72 -7.26 19.35 13.81
C ARG A 72 -7.43 18.83 12.39
N ILE A 73 -6.47 18.06 11.84
CA ILE A 73 -6.55 17.54 10.46
C ILE A 73 -7.88 16.82 10.18
N PRO A 74 -8.37 15.89 11.03
CA PRO A 74 -9.64 15.19 10.78
C PRO A 74 -10.87 16.10 10.73
N ARG A 75 -10.80 17.28 11.35
CA ARG A 75 -11.92 18.24 11.47
C ARG A 75 -11.91 19.32 10.39
N GLN A 76 -10.83 19.46 9.63
CA GLN A 76 -10.74 20.47 8.58
C GLN A 76 -11.47 20.02 7.31
N ALA A 77 -12.18 20.94 6.66
CA ALA A 77 -12.67 20.70 5.31
C ALA A 77 -11.49 20.57 4.33
N VAL A 78 -11.57 19.61 3.40
CA VAL A 78 -10.59 19.53 2.31
C VAL A 78 -10.85 20.72 1.36
N PRO A 79 -9.86 21.57 1.04
CA PRO A 79 -10.03 22.66 0.07
C PRO A 79 -10.61 22.16 -1.25
N SER A 80 -11.53 22.92 -1.85
CA SER A 80 -12.28 22.49 -3.04
C SER A 80 -11.39 21.99 -4.17
N ARG A 81 -10.30 22.70 -4.48
CA ARG A 81 -9.34 22.29 -5.53
C ARG A 81 -8.74 20.89 -5.31
N ILE A 82 -8.49 20.49 -4.06
CA ILE A 82 -7.98 19.16 -3.73
C ILE A 82 -9.14 18.16 -3.77
N ALA A 83 -10.28 18.51 -3.18
CA ALA A 83 -11.46 17.65 -3.17
C ALA A 83 -11.92 17.31 -4.60
N ASP A 84 -12.01 18.31 -5.48
CA ASP A 84 -12.40 18.15 -6.88
C ASP A 84 -11.44 17.21 -7.63
N ALA A 85 -10.12 17.32 -7.39
CA ALA A 85 -9.13 16.43 -7.99
C ALA A 85 -9.25 14.98 -7.48
N VAL A 86 -9.47 14.78 -6.18
CA VAL A 86 -9.70 13.46 -5.58
C VAL A 86 -10.99 12.83 -6.10
N LEU A 87 -12.07 13.60 -6.17
CA LEU A 87 -13.38 13.14 -6.64
C LEU A 87 -13.40 12.91 -8.15
N ALA A 88 -12.63 13.66 -8.93
CA ALA A 88 -12.41 13.39 -10.34
C ALA A 88 -11.69 12.06 -10.54
N GLY A 89 -10.64 11.78 -9.77
CA GLY A 89 -9.96 10.47 -9.76
C GLY A 89 -10.91 9.33 -9.40
N TYR A 90 -11.69 9.51 -8.33
CA TYR A 90 -12.68 8.54 -7.88
C TYR A 90 -13.78 8.26 -8.91
N THR A 91 -14.30 9.31 -9.54
CA THR A 91 -15.29 9.21 -10.63
C THR A 91 -14.69 8.53 -11.86
N GLY A 92 -13.40 8.77 -12.15
CA GLY A 92 -12.66 8.08 -13.21
C GLY A 92 -12.56 6.57 -13.03
N LEU A 93 -12.62 6.08 -11.78
CA LEU A 93 -12.73 4.65 -11.46
C LEU A 93 -14.19 4.12 -11.57
N GLY A 94 -15.17 4.98 -11.84
CA GLY A 94 -16.59 4.62 -11.80
C GLY A 94 -17.23 4.74 -10.42
N ALA A 95 -16.55 5.37 -9.46
CA ALA A 95 -16.98 5.51 -8.06
C ALA A 95 -17.32 4.18 -7.34
N PRO A 96 -16.45 3.15 -7.39
CA PRO A 96 -16.66 1.89 -6.69
C PRO A 96 -16.46 2.04 -5.18
N ALA A 97 -16.62 0.96 -4.41
CA ALA A 97 -16.00 0.89 -3.08
C ALA A 97 -14.47 0.88 -3.25
N VAL A 98 -13.73 1.56 -2.37
CA VAL A 98 -12.28 1.68 -2.46
C VAL A 98 -11.59 1.37 -1.14
N ALA A 99 -10.35 0.88 -1.23
CA ALA A 99 -9.38 0.86 -0.15
C ALA A 99 -8.56 2.16 -0.18
N VAL A 100 -8.41 2.81 0.97
CA VAL A 100 -7.64 4.05 1.14
C VAL A 100 -6.49 3.79 2.10
N ARG A 101 -5.25 3.94 1.61
CA ARG A 101 -4.03 3.55 2.33
C ARG A 101 -3.01 4.68 2.33
N SER A 102 -2.43 4.97 3.49
CA SER A 102 -1.30 5.89 3.56
C SER A 102 -0.06 5.30 2.88
N SER A 103 0.67 6.15 2.16
CA SER A 103 1.92 5.85 1.46
C SER A 103 2.98 6.88 1.84
N GLY A 104 3.97 6.42 2.61
CA GLY A 104 5.00 7.27 3.19
C GLY A 104 6.14 7.52 2.21
N THR A 105 6.67 8.74 2.19
CA THR A 105 7.85 9.10 1.38
C THR A 105 9.17 8.62 1.99
N ALA A 106 9.16 8.34 3.29
CA ALA A 106 10.34 7.91 4.05
C ALA A 106 10.43 6.38 4.26
N GLU A 107 9.48 5.61 3.70
CA GLU A 107 9.47 4.14 3.72
C GLU A 107 10.73 3.56 3.02
N ASP A 108 11.34 4.31 2.09
CA ASP A 108 12.52 3.90 1.33
C ASP A 108 13.87 4.37 1.92
N LEU A 109 13.89 5.25 2.92
CA LEU A 109 15.12 5.92 3.35
C LEU A 109 16.02 5.09 4.30
N ALA A 110 15.59 3.90 4.74
CA ALA A 110 16.41 3.10 5.67
C ALA A 110 16.26 1.57 5.58
N GLY A 111 15.57 1.01 4.57
CA GLY A 111 15.28 -0.43 4.54
C GLY A 111 14.39 -0.89 5.70
N THR A 112 13.73 0.05 6.37
CA THR A 112 12.76 -0.19 7.44
C THR A 112 11.37 -0.06 6.88
N SER A 113 10.75 -1.18 6.53
CA SER A 113 9.32 -1.21 6.22
C SER A 113 8.54 -0.72 7.45
N PHE A 114 7.74 0.33 7.29
CA PHE A 114 6.74 0.76 8.29
C PHE A 114 5.55 -0.20 8.34
N ALA A 115 5.81 -1.50 8.21
CA ALA A 115 4.81 -2.56 8.25
C ALA A 115 3.96 -2.43 9.52
N GLY A 116 2.66 -2.23 9.35
CA GLY A 116 1.67 -2.25 10.43
C GLY A 116 1.55 -0.97 11.29
N GLN A 117 2.02 0.19 10.84
CA GLN A 117 1.75 1.48 11.54
C GLN A 117 0.80 2.43 10.80
N HIS A 118 0.38 2.05 9.60
CA HIS A 118 -0.29 2.94 8.66
C HIS A 118 -1.77 2.59 8.54
N ASP A 119 -2.63 3.61 8.77
CA ASP A 119 -4.07 3.46 8.72
C ASP A 119 -4.51 3.06 7.31
N THR A 120 -5.19 1.92 7.24
CA THR A 120 -5.86 1.41 6.05
C THR A 120 -7.35 1.47 6.31
N TYR A 121 -8.10 2.05 5.39
CA TYR A 121 -9.56 2.10 5.45
C TYR A 121 -10.10 1.30 4.26
N LEU A 122 -10.77 0.19 4.56
CA LEU A 122 -11.39 -0.67 3.56
C LEU A 122 -12.87 -0.32 3.36
N ASP A 123 -13.41 -0.75 2.23
CA ASP A 123 -14.83 -0.61 1.88
C ASP A 123 -15.37 0.84 1.95
N VAL A 124 -14.51 1.80 1.61
CA VAL A 124 -14.88 3.22 1.61
C VAL A 124 -15.72 3.51 0.38
N SER A 125 -16.98 3.92 0.61
CA SER A 125 -17.94 4.17 -0.47
C SER A 125 -18.50 5.59 -0.41
N GLY A 126 -18.42 6.28 -1.55
CA GLY A 126 -19.03 7.59 -1.76
C GLY A 126 -18.09 8.77 -1.50
N PRO A 127 -18.38 9.94 -2.12
CA PRO A 127 -17.48 11.10 -2.13
C PRO A 127 -17.04 11.60 -0.75
N GLN A 128 -17.98 11.71 0.19
CA GLN A 128 -17.70 12.25 1.52
C GLN A 128 -16.86 11.28 2.36
N ALA A 129 -17.16 9.98 2.28
CA ALA A 129 -16.39 8.96 3.00
C ALA A 129 -14.94 8.90 2.50
N LEU A 130 -14.73 9.03 1.19
CA LEU A 130 -13.39 9.10 0.60
C LEU A 130 -12.58 10.29 1.14
N LEU A 131 -13.15 11.50 1.14
CA LEU A 131 -12.46 12.68 1.67
C LEU A 131 -12.17 12.57 3.18
N VAL A 132 -13.06 11.93 3.94
CA VAL A 132 -12.79 11.60 5.35
C VAL A 132 -11.61 10.65 5.46
N ALA A 133 -11.60 9.54 4.73
CA ALA A 133 -10.53 8.55 4.78
C ALA A 133 -9.16 9.14 4.40
N VAL A 134 -9.10 9.97 3.36
CA VAL A 134 -7.87 10.68 2.95
C VAL A 134 -7.32 11.56 4.08
N ARG A 135 -8.18 12.36 4.74
CA ARG A 135 -7.74 13.17 5.89
C ARG A 135 -7.32 12.33 7.08
N SER A 136 -7.98 11.20 7.32
CA SER A 136 -7.63 10.31 8.41
C SER A 136 -6.25 9.67 8.17
N CYS A 137 -5.92 9.28 6.93
CA CYS A 137 -4.55 8.90 6.55
C CYS A 137 -3.56 10.04 6.84
N TRP A 138 -3.84 11.28 6.45
CA TRP A 138 -2.95 12.41 6.76
C TRP A 138 -2.78 12.65 8.27
N ALA A 139 -3.83 12.43 9.07
CA ALA A 139 -3.76 12.54 10.52
C ALA A 139 -2.94 11.40 11.16
N SER A 140 -2.86 10.22 10.52
CA SER A 140 -2.11 9.07 11.03
C SER A 140 -0.61 9.36 11.14
N LEU A 141 -0.10 10.29 10.31
CA LEU A 141 1.27 10.80 10.38
C LEU A 141 1.60 11.42 11.75
N TRP A 142 0.60 11.88 12.51
CA TRP A 142 0.80 12.64 13.75
C TRP A 142 0.39 11.86 15.00
N THR A 143 0.23 10.54 14.90
CA THR A 143 0.04 9.69 16.07
C THR A 143 1.29 9.70 16.96
N ALA A 144 1.12 9.50 18.27
CA ALA A 144 2.24 9.48 19.21
C ALA A 144 3.29 8.42 18.85
N ARG A 145 2.85 7.28 18.28
CA ARG A 145 3.74 6.20 17.81
C ARG A 145 4.55 6.65 16.60
N ALA A 146 3.92 7.28 15.60
CA ALA A 146 4.60 7.77 14.41
C ALA A 146 5.62 8.87 14.76
N VAL A 147 5.26 9.82 15.62
CA VAL A 147 6.17 10.88 16.10
C VAL A 147 7.37 10.27 16.83
N ALA A 148 7.14 9.41 17.83
CA ALA A 148 8.22 8.80 18.61
C ALA A 148 9.13 7.92 17.76
N TYR A 149 8.62 7.30 16.70
CA TYR A 149 9.44 6.57 15.74
C TYR A 149 10.38 7.51 14.98
N ARG A 150 9.86 8.63 14.47
CA ARG A 150 10.64 9.61 13.70
C ARG A 150 11.73 10.28 14.52
N GLU A 151 11.41 10.67 15.75
CA GLU A 151 12.38 11.27 16.69
C GLU A 151 13.60 10.35 16.90
N ARG A 152 13.38 9.03 17.00
CA ARG A 152 14.47 8.04 17.16
C ARG A 152 15.37 7.91 15.94
N HIS A 153 14.86 8.22 14.75
CA HIS A 153 15.60 8.12 13.49
C HIS A 153 16.13 9.47 13.00
N GLY A 154 15.89 10.56 13.76
CA GLY A 154 16.43 11.89 13.46
C GLY A 154 15.87 12.52 12.19
N TRP A 155 14.61 12.20 11.84
CA TRP A 155 13.97 12.74 10.64
C TRP A 155 13.46 14.15 10.86
N ASP A 156 13.68 15.03 9.90
CA ASP A 156 13.24 16.42 9.94
C ASP A 156 11.71 16.51 9.76
N GLU A 157 11.05 17.28 10.63
CA GLU A 157 9.59 17.42 10.59
C GLU A 157 9.12 18.25 9.39
N ASP A 158 9.98 19.15 8.89
CA ASP A 158 9.65 20.10 7.82
C ASP A 158 9.61 19.46 6.42
N GLU A 159 10.19 18.26 6.24
CA GLU A 159 10.17 17.52 4.97
C GLU A 159 9.06 16.47 4.89
N LEU A 160 8.32 16.24 5.99
CA LEU A 160 7.30 15.21 6.07
C LEU A 160 6.10 15.52 5.18
N ALA A 161 5.86 14.65 4.21
CA ALA A 161 4.64 14.64 3.45
C ALA A 161 4.14 13.21 3.23
N LEU A 162 2.82 13.05 3.17
CA LEU A 162 2.16 11.76 3.06
C LEU A 162 1.28 11.72 1.81
N ALA A 163 1.56 10.76 0.94
CA ALA A 163 0.68 10.41 -0.17
C ALA A 163 -0.37 9.40 0.32
N VAL A 164 -1.48 9.29 -0.41
CA VAL A 164 -2.56 8.35 -0.10
C VAL A 164 -2.93 7.58 -1.35
N VAL A 165 -2.79 6.25 -1.31
CA VAL A 165 -3.27 5.36 -2.37
C VAL A 165 -4.77 5.16 -2.21
N VAL A 166 -5.51 5.34 -3.30
CA VAL A 166 -6.93 5.03 -3.43
C VAL A 166 -7.06 3.96 -4.51
N GLN A 167 -7.47 2.77 -4.13
CA GLN A 167 -7.54 1.61 -5.01
C GLN A 167 -8.92 0.97 -4.94
N GLU A 168 -9.43 0.46 -6.06
CA GLU A 168 -10.68 -0.30 -6.09
C GLU A 168 -10.66 -1.44 -5.07
N MET A 169 -11.78 -1.62 -4.36
CA MET A 169 -11.91 -2.65 -3.35
C MET A 169 -12.08 -4.02 -4.02
N VAL A 170 -11.18 -4.95 -3.71
CA VAL A 170 -11.22 -6.31 -4.24
C VAL A 170 -12.21 -7.17 -3.44
N PRO A 171 -13.22 -7.79 -4.08
CA PRO A 171 -14.16 -8.71 -3.41
C PRO A 171 -13.50 -10.09 -3.20
N ALA A 172 -12.49 -10.13 -2.35
CA ALA A 172 -11.64 -11.29 -2.14
C ALA A 172 -12.43 -12.50 -1.58
N GLN A 173 -12.36 -13.63 -2.29
CA GLN A 173 -12.78 -14.93 -1.76
C GLN A 173 -11.72 -15.50 -0.81
N TRP A 174 -10.46 -15.25 -1.16
CA TRP A 174 -9.28 -15.50 -0.37
C TRP A 174 -8.34 -14.31 -0.47
N ALA A 175 -7.58 -14.06 0.58
CA ALA A 175 -6.50 -13.10 0.57
C ALA A 175 -5.36 -13.63 1.42
N GLY A 176 -4.17 -13.10 1.21
CA GLY A 176 -3.02 -13.62 1.88
C GLY A 176 -1.73 -12.89 1.57
N VAL A 177 -0.66 -13.49 2.09
CA VAL A 177 0.72 -13.07 1.86
C VAL A 177 1.44 -14.22 1.16
N LEU A 178 2.26 -13.89 0.17
CA LEU A 178 3.23 -14.80 -0.42
C LEU A 178 4.63 -14.23 -0.20
N LEU A 179 5.48 -15.02 0.43
CA LEU A 179 6.90 -14.75 0.57
C LEU A 179 7.65 -15.63 -0.42
N THR A 180 8.40 -15.02 -1.32
CA THR A 180 9.20 -15.74 -2.31
C THR A 180 10.49 -16.32 -1.74
N ALA A 181 10.78 -16.13 -0.45
CA ALA A 181 11.80 -16.87 0.27
C ALA A 181 11.27 -17.20 1.67
N ASP A 182 11.77 -18.28 2.27
CA ASP A 182 11.43 -18.64 3.65
C ASP A 182 12.14 -17.69 4.62
N PRO A 183 11.42 -16.80 5.35
CA PRO A 183 12.04 -15.79 6.20
C PRO A 183 12.65 -16.38 7.48
N VAL A 184 12.29 -17.63 7.85
CA VAL A 184 12.78 -18.28 9.07
C VAL A 184 14.09 -19.00 8.78
N SER A 185 14.17 -19.70 7.65
CA SER A 185 15.34 -20.50 7.30
C SER A 185 16.31 -19.83 6.32
N GLY A 186 15.88 -18.76 5.64
CA GLY A 186 16.65 -18.11 4.56
C GLY A 186 16.64 -18.89 3.24
N HIS A 187 15.88 -19.99 3.14
CA HIS A 187 15.81 -20.80 1.93
C HIS A 187 15.11 -20.07 0.79
N ARG A 188 15.89 -19.71 -0.25
CA ARG A 188 15.42 -19.01 -1.46
C ARG A 188 14.81 -19.94 -2.50
N ASP A 189 14.85 -21.25 -2.30
CA ASP A 189 14.19 -22.27 -3.13
C ASP A 189 12.77 -22.59 -2.65
N ARG A 190 12.27 -21.87 -1.64
CA ARG A 190 10.95 -22.06 -1.05
C ARG A 190 10.07 -20.83 -1.19
N VAL A 191 8.78 -21.07 -1.31
CA VAL A 191 7.74 -20.05 -1.20
C VAL A 191 6.90 -20.35 0.03
N VAL A 192 6.65 -19.34 0.84
CA VAL A 192 5.75 -19.42 2.00
C VAL A 192 4.46 -18.68 1.66
N VAL A 193 3.32 -19.32 1.83
CA VAL A 193 2.01 -18.70 1.63
C VAL A 193 1.22 -18.75 2.92
N GLU A 194 0.70 -17.60 3.30
CA GLU A 194 -0.31 -17.46 4.35
C GLU A 194 -1.63 -17.02 3.72
N ALA A 195 -2.74 -17.67 4.06
CA ALA A 195 -4.01 -17.42 3.40
C ALA A 195 -5.19 -17.43 4.38
N VAL A 196 -6.14 -16.54 4.19
CA VAL A 196 -7.43 -16.48 4.90
C VAL A 196 -8.59 -16.39 3.92
N ARG A 197 -9.76 -16.88 4.34
CA ARG A 197 -11.00 -16.63 3.60
C ARG A 197 -11.47 -15.20 3.82
N GLY A 198 -11.92 -14.55 2.75
CA GLY A 198 -12.35 -13.15 2.80
C GLY A 198 -11.17 -12.16 2.75
N LEU A 199 -11.32 -11.02 3.42
CA LEU A 199 -10.36 -9.91 3.37
C LEU A 199 -9.07 -10.21 4.17
N GLY A 200 -7.93 -9.79 3.62
CA GLY A 200 -6.60 -10.07 4.17
C GLY A 200 -6.22 -9.26 5.42
N GLU A 201 -6.95 -8.18 5.75
CA GLU A 201 -6.61 -7.29 6.88
C GLU A 201 -6.53 -8.03 8.22
N ALA A 202 -7.41 -9.01 8.43
CA ALA A 202 -7.42 -9.82 9.64
C ALA A 202 -6.18 -10.73 9.77
N LEU A 203 -5.56 -11.11 8.64
CA LEU A 203 -4.30 -11.86 8.62
C LEU A 203 -3.11 -10.94 8.90
N VAL A 204 -3.02 -9.80 8.20
CA VAL A 204 -1.91 -8.84 8.33
C VAL A 204 -1.85 -8.23 9.74
N SER A 205 -3.00 -8.03 10.37
CA SER A 205 -3.07 -7.56 11.78
C SER A 205 -2.75 -8.63 12.82
N GLY A 206 -2.58 -9.90 12.42
CA GLY A 206 -2.38 -11.04 13.32
C GLY A 206 -3.63 -11.43 14.12
N ALA A 207 -4.81 -10.90 13.75
CA ALA A 207 -6.07 -11.17 14.43
C ALA A 207 -6.63 -12.58 14.12
N VAL A 208 -6.21 -13.17 13.01
CA VAL A 208 -6.61 -14.52 12.58
C VAL A 208 -5.37 -15.35 12.24
N THR A 209 -5.37 -16.60 12.66
CA THR A 209 -4.40 -17.60 12.17
C THR A 209 -4.89 -18.13 10.84
N GLY A 210 -4.24 -17.71 9.75
CA GLY A 210 -4.51 -18.22 8.41
C GLY A 210 -3.96 -19.64 8.18
N ASP A 211 -4.35 -20.21 7.05
CA ASP A 211 -3.67 -21.37 6.47
C ASP A 211 -2.21 -21.00 6.20
N HIS A 212 -1.28 -21.85 6.61
CA HIS A 212 0.16 -21.66 6.38
C HIS A 212 0.70 -22.86 5.60
N ILE A 213 1.37 -22.60 4.48
CA ILE A 213 1.91 -23.63 3.60
C ILE A 213 3.28 -23.23 3.04
N VAL A 214 4.19 -24.20 2.98
CA VAL A 214 5.50 -24.04 2.35
C VAL A 214 5.56 -24.90 1.10
N LEU A 215 5.94 -24.28 -0.01
CA LEU A 215 5.97 -24.85 -1.35
C LEU A 215 7.40 -24.77 -1.90
N ASP A 216 7.80 -25.79 -2.66
CA ASP A 216 9.01 -25.74 -3.49
C ASP A 216 8.80 -24.71 -4.60
N LYS A 217 9.70 -23.74 -4.73
CA LYS A 217 9.54 -22.62 -5.68
C LYS A 217 9.51 -23.08 -7.13
N ALA A 218 10.33 -24.07 -7.49
CA ALA A 218 10.48 -24.52 -8.87
C ALA A 218 9.27 -25.35 -9.34
N THR A 219 8.75 -26.20 -8.46
CA THR A 219 7.74 -27.22 -8.80
C THR A 219 6.36 -26.94 -8.22
N ALA A 220 6.22 -25.93 -7.37
CA ALA A 220 5.02 -25.66 -6.56
C ALA A 220 4.58 -26.86 -5.69
N ARG A 221 5.46 -27.85 -5.50
CA ARG A 221 5.16 -29.02 -4.66
C ARG A 221 5.12 -28.60 -3.20
N ARG A 222 4.08 -29.02 -2.49
CA ARG A 222 3.97 -28.86 -1.03
C ARG A 222 5.12 -29.57 -0.30
N LEU A 223 5.83 -28.80 0.52
CA LEU A 223 6.88 -29.29 1.41
C LEU A 223 6.34 -29.48 2.83
N SER A 224 5.51 -28.55 3.33
CA SER A 224 4.89 -28.63 4.65
C SER A 224 3.62 -27.76 4.72
N GLY A 225 2.87 -27.89 5.82
CA GLY A 225 1.67 -27.09 6.08
C GLY A 225 0.44 -27.50 5.28
N THR A 226 -0.61 -26.71 5.37
CA THR A 226 -1.84 -26.91 4.60
C THR A 226 -2.46 -25.58 4.24
N SER A 227 -3.06 -25.54 3.06
CA SER A 227 -3.90 -24.44 2.63
C SER A 227 -5.03 -24.96 1.77
N SER A 228 -6.21 -24.37 1.98
CA SER A 228 -7.40 -24.56 1.16
C SER A 228 -7.56 -23.43 0.12
N ALA A 229 -6.60 -22.50 0.05
CA ALA A 229 -6.59 -21.48 -0.98
C ALA A 229 -6.48 -22.14 -2.37
N PRO A 230 -7.25 -21.66 -3.35
CA PRO A 230 -7.28 -22.25 -4.68
C PRO A 230 -6.02 -21.88 -5.48
N ARG A 231 -5.72 -22.66 -6.52
CA ARG A 231 -4.72 -22.35 -7.57
C ARG A 231 -3.33 -21.94 -7.06
N LEU A 232 -2.82 -22.58 -6.01
CA LEU A 232 -1.50 -22.27 -5.43
C LEU A 232 -0.34 -22.33 -6.44
N GLU A 233 -0.41 -23.20 -7.45
CA GLU A 233 0.61 -23.26 -8.52
C GLU A 233 0.65 -21.97 -9.35
N GLU A 234 -0.51 -21.38 -9.63
CA GLU A 234 -0.63 -20.10 -10.32
C GLU A 234 -0.06 -18.96 -9.45
N LEU A 235 -0.36 -18.97 -8.15
CA LEU A 235 0.15 -18.00 -7.19
C LEU A 235 1.68 -18.08 -7.03
N VAL A 236 2.26 -19.29 -6.94
CA VAL A 236 3.72 -19.49 -6.90
C VAL A 236 4.38 -18.95 -8.16
N ARG A 237 3.80 -19.20 -9.34
CA ARG A 237 4.31 -18.67 -10.60
C ARG A 237 4.26 -17.14 -10.61
N LEU A 238 3.13 -16.54 -10.19
CA LEU A 238 2.99 -15.08 -10.10
C LEU A 238 4.05 -14.48 -9.17
N GLY A 239 4.26 -15.07 -7.99
CA GLY A 239 5.29 -14.63 -7.04
C GLY A 239 6.70 -14.68 -7.64
N ARG A 240 7.02 -15.72 -8.42
CA ARG A 240 8.31 -15.83 -9.13
C ARG A 240 8.48 -14.76 -10.21
N GLU A 241 7.45 -14.51 -11.01
CA GLU A 241 7.50 -13.47 -12.05
C GLU A 241 7.74 -12.08 -11.43
N VAL A 242 7.12 -11.81 -10.27
CA VAL A 242 7.36 -10.59 -9.48
C VAL A 242 8.81 -10.57 -8.97
N GLU A 243 9.30 -11.62 -8.29
CA GLU A 243 10.69 -11.72 -7.84
C GLU A 243 11.71 -11.53 -8.98
N GLU A 244 11.48 -12.15 -10.14
CA GLU A 244 12.34 -12.00 -11.33
C GLU A 244 12.33 -10.56 -11.87
N THR A 245 11.20 -9.86 -11.78
CA THR A 245 11.06 -8.47 -12.21
C THR A 245 11.83 -7.50 -11.30
N PHE A 246 11.77 -7.71 -9.99
CA PHE A 246 12.42 -6.84 -9.00
C PHE A 246 13.83 -7.29 -8.61
N GLY A 247 14.24 -8.50 -8.99
CA GLY A 247 15.60 -9.03 -8.83
C GLY A 247 15.96 -9.50 -7.42
N GLU A 248 15.06 -9.36 -6.46
CA GLU A 248 15.25 -9.71 -5.05
C GLU A 248 14.02 -10.43 -4.51
N PRO A 249 14.14 -11.24 -3.44
CA PRO A 249 13.00 -11.89 -2.81
C PRO A 249 11.96 -10.87 -2.34
N GLN A 250 10.70 -11.11 -2.69
CA GLN A 250 9.54 -10.26 -2.42
C GLN A 250 8.57 -10.90 -1.41
N ASP A 251 7.99 -10.04 -0.59
CA ASP A 251 6.78 -10.21 0.22
C ASP A 251 5.62 -9.55 -0.53
N ILE A 252 4.60 -10.33 -0.85
CA ILE A 252 3.52 -9.97 -1.77
C ILE A 252 2.17 -10.19 -1.10
N GLU A 253 1.41 -9.11 -0.92
CA GLU A 253 -0.01 -9.20 -0.54
C GLU A 253 -0.88 -9.44 -1.77
N TRP A 254 -1.72 -10.47 -1.70
CA TRP A 254 -2.57 -10.90 -2.80
C TRP A 254 -4.02 -11.10 -2.36
N ALA A 255 -4.94 -10.94 -3.31
CA ALA A 255 -6.33 -11.32 -3.21
C ALA A 255 -6.70 -12.25 -4.37
N PHE A 256 -7.62 -13.17 -4.13
CA PHE A 256 -8.16 -14.09 -5.13
C PHE A 256 -9.66 -13.84 -5.30
N THR A 257 -10.06 -13.55 -6.54
CA THR A 257 -11.44 -13.28 -6.95
C THR A 257 -11.97 -14.38 -7.87
N ALA A 258 -13.15 -14.17 -8.46
CA ALA A 258 -13.65 -15.05 -9.52
C ALA A 258 -12.76 -15.01 -10.78
N ASP A 259 -12.11 -13.87 -11.04
CA ASP A 259 -11.35 -13.60 -12.26
C ASP A 259 -9.87 -13.98 -12.15
N GLY A 260 -9.33 -14.08 -10.92
CA GLY A 260 -7.97 -14.55 -10.69
C GLY A 260 -7.31 -13.89 -9.48
N PHE A 261 -5.98 -13.90 -9.46
CA PHE A 261 -5.20 -13.20 -8.45
C PHE A 261 -5.02 -11.73 -8.80
N GLU A 262 -5.09 -10.88 -7.78
CA GLU A 262 -4.76 -9.47 -7.84
C GLU A 262 -3.74 -9.14 -6.75
N LEU A 263 -2.73 -8.34 -7.08
CA LEU A 263 -1.72 -7.84 -6.18
C LEU A 263 -2.22 -6.54 -5.57
N VAL A 264 -2.45 -6.55 -4.26
CA VAL A 264 -3.19 -5.49 -3.58
C VAL A 264 -2.28 -4.52 -2.84
N GLN A 265 -0.97 -4.76 -2.80
CA GLN A 265 0.00 -3.87 -2.17
C GLN A 265 1.32 -3.89 -2.94
N GLU A 266 2.21 -2.94 -2.64
CA GLU A 266 3.58 -2.97 -3.13
C GLU A 266 4.30 -4.25 -2.67
N PRO A 267 5.16 -4.82 -3.51
CA PRO A 267 6.02 -5.91 -3.09
C PRO A 267 7.14 -5.34 -2.21
N VAL A 268 7.40 -5.97 -1.07
CA VAL A 268 8.45 -5.55 -0.13
C VAL A 268 9.61 -6.53 -0.21
N THR A 269 10.83 -6.01 -0.31
CA THR A 269 12.01 -6.89 -0.35
C THR A 269 12.22 -7.58 0.99
N ILE A 270 12.43 -8.90 0.95
CA ILE A 270 12.72 -9.73 2.12
C ILE A 270 14.24 -9.82 2.29
N PRO A 271 14.80 -9.43 3.45
CA PRO A 271 16.20 -9.66 3.75
C PRO A 271 16.42 -11.14 4.10
N VAL A 272 16.90 -11.93 3.13
CA VAL A 272 17.26 -13.36 3.29
C VAL A 272 18.67 -13.67 2.81
#